data_AF-A0AAE3H8G6-F1
#
_entry.id   AF-A0AAE3H8G6-F1
#
_cell.length_a   1.000
_cell.length_b   1.000
_cell.length_c   1.000
_cell.angle_alpha   90.00
_cell.angle_beta   90.00
_cell.angle_gamma   90.00
#
_symmetry.space_group_name_H-M   'P 1'
#
loop_
_entity.id
_entity.type
_entity.pdbx_description
1 polymer ?
#
loop_
_entity_poly.entity_id
_entity_poly.type
_entity_poly.pdbx_seq_one_letter_code
_entity_poly.pdbx_strand_id
1 'polypeptide(L)'
;MKKAEVKIGANFERHIKKHGEGSDYEGFAKRTAQKVTISRHDGFLCEKFNVYNIAHLAFVNVNVPEHVDLSNPVEIIETTTNPYELAKMWKDLEADAKNYVSKETVISEKFYGLKKADLERWGDKNWNISKKWFFEDAIAIDVKVEALSEECGMEIGIDDVLEFVKSYKPGEYKNPRLVLKERVEEKFKEVVGFQIKDYYAEHLIKSCEFVKVSTDQYPF
;
A
#
# COMPACT_ATOMS: atom_id res chain seq x y z
N MET A 1 39.06 32.13 -19.69
CA MET A 1 38.39 31.07 -18.90
C MET A 1 38.28 31.54 -17.46
N LYS A 2 37.06 31.83 -16.96
CA LYS A 2 36.84 32.13 -15.54
C LYS A 2 36.61 30.80 -14.82
N LYS A 3 37.38 30.52 -13.76
CA LYS A 3 37.11 29.40 -12.85
C LYS A 3 35.74 29.63 -12.22
N ALA A 4 34.86 28.65 -12.32
CA ALA A 4 33.59 28.67 -11.59
C ALA A 4 33.90 28.53 -10.10
N GLU A 5 33.64 29.60 -9.33
CA GLU A 5 33.65 29.53 -7.87
C GLU A 5 32.45 28.71 -7.42
N VAL A 6 32.73 27.61 -6.73
CA VAL A 6 31.73 26.74 -6.12
C VAL A 6 31.06 27.52 -5.00
N LYS A 7 29.81 27.95 -5.21
CA LYS A 7 29.00 28.59 -4.16
C LYS A 7 28.61 27.54 -3.12
N ILE A 8 29.18 27.66 -1.93
CA ILE A 8 28.81 26.85 -0.77
C ILE A 8 27.36 27.20 -0.42
N GLY A 9 26.47 26.19 -0.45
CA GLY A 9 25.02 26.37 -0.45
C GLY A 9 24.49 27.29 0.67
N ALA A 10 23.44 28.06 0.37
CA ALA A 10 22.85 29.13 1.19
C ALA A 10 22.63 28.83 2.69
N ASN A 11 22.56 27.57 3.10
CA ASN A 11 22.45 27.18 4.52
C ASN A 11 23.78 27.27 5.28
N PHE A 12 24.90 26.98 4.63
CA PHE A 12 26.23 27.21 5.19
C PHE A 12 26.47 28.71 5.38
N GLU A 13 26.17 29.53 4.36
CA GLU A 13 26.29 30.99 4.45
C GLU A 13 25.40 31.57 5.57
N ARG A 14 24.16 31.09 5.73
CA ARG A 14 23.29 31.50 6.85
C ARG A 14 23.84 31.06 8.21
N HIS A 15 24.41 29.86 8.30
CA HIS A 15 24.99 29.35 9.54
C HIS A 15 26.23 30.16 9.94
N ILE A 16 27.17 30.38 9.01
CA ILE A 16 28.36 31.21 9.20
C ILE A 16 27.97 32.65 9.55
N LYS A 17 26.96 33.22 8.89
CA LYS A 17 26.45 34.57 9.21
C LYS A 17 25.88 34.67 10.63
N LYS A 18 25.33 33.58 11.16
CA LYS A 18 24.67 33.52 12.48
C LYS A 18 25.61 33.10 13.61
N HIS A 19 26.62 32.27 13.31
CA HIS A 19 27.45 31.58 14.30
C HIS A 19 28.96 31.86 14.14
N GLY A 20 29.36 32.60 13.11
CA GLY A 20 30.74 33.01 12.84
C GLY A 20 31.50 32.07 11.91
N GLU A 21 32.57 32.58 11.30
CA GLU A 21 33.51 31.76 10.53
C GLU A 21 34.24 30.76 11.45
N GLY A 22 34.36 29.51 11.02
CA GLY A 22 34.94 28.42 11.82
C GLY A 22 33.96 27.68 12.73
N SER A 23 32.66 28.02 12.69
CA SER A 23 31.62 27.26 13.37
C SER A 23 31.47 25.85 12.79
N ASP A 24 31.29 24.86 13.66
CA ASP A 24 31.09 23.43 13.34
C ASP A 24 29.76 23.19 12.60
N TYR A 25 29.75 23.51 11.30
CA TYR A 25 28.59 23.35 10.43
C TYR A 25 28.22 21.88 10.26
N GLU A 26 29.19 20.98 10.14
CA GLU A 26 28.94 19.54 10.04
C GLU A 26 28.26 19.00 11.29
N GLY A 27 28.75 19.34 12.49
CA GLY A 27 28.10 18.94 13.73
C GLY A 27 26.78 19.66 13.96
N PHE A 28 26.60 20.90 13.49
CA PHE A 28 25.29 21.57 13.50
C PHE A 28 24.29 20.90 12.56
N ALA A 29 24.70 20.55 11.34
CA ALA A 29 23.88 19.83 10.38
C ALA A 29 23.53 18.44 10.91
N LYS A 30 24.50 17.72 11.50
CA LYS A 30 24.29 16.43 12.18
C LYS A 30 23.33 16.55 13.36
N ARG A 31 23.46 17.59 14.20
CA ARG A 31 22.54 17.88 15.33
C ARG A 31 21.14 18.30 14.86
N THR A 32 21.04 18.96 13.71
CA THR A 32 19.75 19.38 13.13
C THR A 32 19.05 18.21 12.43
N ALA A 33 19.81 17.36 11.73
CA ALA A 33 19.34 16.08 11.22
C ALA A 33 18.88 15.16 12.36
N GLN A 34 19.59 15.15 13.50
CA GLN A 34 19.18 14.43 14.72
C GLN A 34 17.95 15.03 15.43
N LYS A 35 17.60 16.30 15.17
CA LYS A 35 16.42 16.98 15.74
C LYS A 35 15.14 16.75 14.96
N VAL A 36 15.23 16.34 13.69
CA VAL A 36 14.13 15.64 13.02
C VAL A 36 14.16 14.24 13.60
N THR A 37 13.08 13.77 14.19
CA THR A 37 13.05 12.49 14.93
C THR A 37 13.43 11.33 14.00
N ILE A 38 14.73 10.99 13.92
CA ILE A 38 15.22 9.87 13.10
C ILE A 38 14.77 8.61 13.83
N SER A 39 13.70 7.98 13.35
CA SER A 39 13.35 6.65 13.83
C SER A 39 14.53 5.70 13.52
N ARG A 40 14.72 4.63 14.30
CA ARG A 40 15.75 3.61 13.99
C ARG A 40 15.61 3.08 12.55
N HIS A 41 14.37 3.03 12.04
CA HIS A 41 14.07 2.63 10.67
C HIS A 41 14.54 3.67 9.65
N ASP A 42 14.42 4.97 9.95
CA ASP A 42 14.89 6.04 9.06
C ASP A 42 16.41 5.98 8.89
N GLY A 43 17.14 5.83 9.99
CA GLY A 43 18.60 5.69 9.96
C GLY A 43 19.04 4.47 9.14
N PHE A 44 18.34 3.35 9.34
CA PHE A 44 18.58 2.13 8.56
C PHE A 44 18.29 2.33 7.06
N LEU A 45 17.20 3.00 6.69
CA LEU A 45 16.88 3.26 5.28
C LEU A 45 17.88 4.23 4.65
N CYS A 46 18.28 5.28 5.37
CA CYS A 46 19.33 6.19 4.92
C CYS A 46 20.62 5.44 4.59
N GLU A 47 21.06 4.54 5.47
CA GLU A 47 22.25 3.71 5.25
C GLU A 47 22.05 2.75 4.08
N LYS A 48 20.94 2.00 4.06
CA LYS A 48 20.67 0.97 3.04
C LYS A 48 20.58 1.54 1.62
N PHE A 49 19.94 2.70 1.47
CA PHE A 49 19.74 3.34 0.18
C PHE A 49 20.78 4.42 -0.13
N ASN A 50 21.80 4.55 0.73
CA ASN A 50 22.87 5.54 0.61
C ASN A 50 22.33 6.97 0.41
N VAL A 51 21.35 7.36 1.23
CA VAL A 51 20.75 8.70 1.23
C VAL A 51 21.00 9.41 2.55
N TYR A 52 21.22 10.72 2.50
CA TYR A 52 21.55 11.52 3.68
C TYR A 52 20.37 11.68 4.65
N ASN A 53 19.16 11.77 4.10
CA ASN A 53 17.92 11.96 4.84
C ASN A 53 16.82 11.20 4.12
N ILE A 54 15.87 10.65 4.89
CA ILE A 54 14.76 9.87 4.37
C ILE A 54 13.93 10.59 3.30
N ALA A 55 13.86 11.92 3.36
CA ALA A 55 13.21 12.75 2.34
C ALA A 55 13.82 12.56 0.93
N HIS A 56 15.09 12.19 0.84
CA HIS A 56 15.76 11.97 -0.44
C HIS A 56 15.35 10.66 -1.13
N LEU A 57 14.59 9.78 -0.46
CA LEU A 57 14.00 8.61 -1.11
C LEU A 57 13.12 9.01 -2.31
N ALA A 58 12.51 10.20 -2.28
CA ALA A 58 11.74 10.74 -3.41
C ALA A 58 12.57 10.96 -4.69
N PHE A 59 13.91 11.05 -4.55
CA PHE A 59 14.84 11.29 -5.67
C PHE A 59 15.68 10.07 -6.02
N VAL A 60 15.48 8.94 -5.31
CA VAL A 60 16.17 7.69 -5.65
C VAL A 60 15.57 7.17 -6.95
N ASN A 61 16.38 7.17 -8.01
CA ASN A 61 15.99 6.68 -9.32
C ASN A 61 15.55 5.22 -9.22
N VAL A 62 14.39 4.94 -9.80
CA VAL A 62 13.90 3.58 -9.98
C VAL A 62 14.51 3.03 -11.26
N ASN A 63 15.20 1.89 -11.15
CA ASN A 63 15.55 1.11 -12.33
C ASN A 63 14.30 0.35 -12.79
N VAL A 64 13.41 1.03 -13.50
CA VAL A 64 12.25 0.41 -14.15
C VAL A 64 12.71 -0.15 -15.50
N PRO A 65 12.62 -1.46 -15.75
CA PRO A 65 12.87 -2.03 -17.08
C PRO A 65 11.98 -1.40 -18.16
N GLU A 66 12.47 -1.28 -19.40
CA GLU A 66 11.74 -0.65 -20.52
C GLU A 66 10.38 -1.28 -20.86
N HIS A 67 10.09 -2.47 -20.34
CA HIS A 67 8.89 -3.24 -20.65
C HIS A 67 7.84 -3.27 -19.52
N VAL A 68 8.05 -2.51 -18.44
CA VAL A 68 7.08 -2.46 -17.34
C VAL A 68 5.89 -1.58 -17.74
N ASP A 69 4.69 -2.15 -17.68
CA ASP A 69 3.47 -1.37 -17.81
C ASP A 69 3.18 -0.63 -16.50
N LEU A 70 3.42 0.68 -16.50
CA LEU A 70 3.17 1.56 -15.36
C LEU A 70 1.68 1.71 -15.03
N SER A 71 0.77 1.19 -15.86
CA SER A 71 -0.65 1.10 -15.53
C SER A 71 -1.00 -0.18 -14.75
N ASN A 72 -0.11 -1.17 -14.73
CA ASN A 72 -0.30 -2.44 -14.03
C ASN A 72 0.35 -2.40 -12.63
N PRO A 73 -0.43 -2.28 -11.55
CA PRO A 73 0.12 -2.20 -10.20
C PRO A 73 0.91 -3.46 -9.81
N VAL A 74 0.61 -4.63 -10.39
CA VAL A 74 1.35 -5.86 -10.07
C VAL A 74 2.80 -5.79 -10.57
N GLU A 75 2.99 -5.39 -11.82
CA GLU A 75 4.34 -5.27 -12.40
C GLU A 75 5.17 -4.17 -11.72
N ILE A 76 4.51 -3.07 -11.34
CA ILE A 76 5.16 -2.00 -10.58
C ILE A 76 5.65 -2.52 -9.22
N ILE A 77 4.82 -3.28 -8.51
CA ILE A 77 5.20 -3.88 -7.21
C ILE A 77 6.43 -4.79 -7.37
N GLU A 78 6.46 -5.62 -8.40
CA GLU A 78 7.56 -6.57 -8.60
C GLU A 78 8.89 -5.88 -8.92
N THR A 79 8.85 -4.76 -9.63
CA THR A 79 10.03 -4.05 -10.13
C THR A 79 10.52 -2.91 -9.25
N THR A 80 9.64 -2.27 -8.47
CA THR A 80 10.06 -1.17 -7.61
C THR A 80 10.97 -1.64 -6.48
N THR A 81 12.01 -0.84 -6.24
CA THR A 81 12.93 -0.98 -5.10
C THR A 81 12.87 0.23 -4.19
N ASN A 82 11.98 1.20 -4.47
CA ASN A 82 11.89 2.43 -3.72
C ASN A 82 10.85 2.29 -2.59
N PRO A 83 11.26 2.31 -1.31
CA PRO A 83 10.32 2.17 -0.20
C PRO A 83 9.32 3.31 -0.07
N TYR A 84 9.62 4.50 -0.60
CA TYR A 84 8.65 5.60 -0.64
C TYR A 84 7.47 5.29 -1.56
N GLU A 85 7.71 4.73 -2.75
CA GLU A 85 6.66 4.35 -3.69
C GLU A 85 5.77 3.25 -3.14
N LEU A 86 6.40 2.22 -2.56
CA LEU A 86 5.69 1.14 -1.88
C LEU A 86 4.83 1.67 -0.73
N ALA A 87 5.30 2.65 0.05
CA ALA A 87 4.50 3.28 1.10
C ALA A 87 3.27 4.01 0.55
N LYS A 88 3.41 4.72 -0.59
CA LYS A 88 2.28 5.38 -1.26
C LYS A 88 1.25 4.38 -1.75
N MET A 89 1.69 3.40 -2.54
CA MET A 89 0.82 2.34 -3.06
C MET A 89 0.10 1.62 -1.94
N TRP A 90 0.79 1.35 -0.83
CA TRP A 90 0.19 0.73 0.34
C TRP A 90 -0.95 1.55 0.94
N LYS A 91 -0.77 2.87 1.07
CA LYS A 91 -1.81 3.78 1.58
C LYS A 91 -2.98 3.95 0.62
N ASP A 92 -2.71 4.06 -0.68
CA ASP A 92 -3.76 4.15 -1.69
C ASP A 92 -4.60 2.85 -1.71
N LEU A 93 -3.93 1.69 -1.70
CA LEU A 93 -4.61 0.39 -1.65
C LEU A 93 -5.35 0.15 -0.32
N GLU A 94 -4.89 0.71 0.80
CA GLU A 94 -5.62 0.66 2.06
C GLU A 94 -6.97 1.37 1.96
N ALA A 95 -6.99 2.56 1.36
CA ALA A 95 -8.23 3.30 1.12
C ALA A 95 -9.13 2.57 0.11
N ASP A 96 -8.57 2.08 -0.98
CA ASP A 96 -9.32 1.33 -2.00
C ASP A 96 -9.92 0.05 -1.43
N ALA A 97 -9.17 -0.71 -0.64
CA ALA A 97 -9.65 -1.96 -0.06
C ALA A 97 -10.80 -1.75 0.92
N LYS A 98 -10.81 -0.63 1.66
CA LYS A 98 -11.91 -0.27 2.57
C LYS A 98 -13.17 0.16 1.82
N ASN A 99 -13.00 0.80 0.67
CA ASN A 99 -14.10 1.30 -0.15
C ASN A 99 -14.48 0.33 -1.29
N TYR A 100 -13.92 -0.88 -1.32
CA TYR A 100 -14.15 -1.84 -2.39
C TYR A 100 -15.54 -2.49 -2.27
N VAL A 101 -16.45 -2.08 -3.14
CA VAL A 101 -17.81 -2.64 -3.23
C VAL A 101 -17.89 -3.55 -4.45
N SER A 102 -18.31 -4.79 -4.23
CA SER A 102 -18.55 -5.81 -5.26
C SER A 102 -19.65 -6.77 -4.80
N LYS A 103 -20.21 -7.56 -5.72
CA LYS A 103 -21.17 -8.62 -5.38
C LYS A 103 -20.53 -9.61 -4.40
N GLU A 104 -19.30 -10.00 -4.65
CA GLU A 104 -18.51 -10.92 -3.84
C GLU A 104 -18.28 -10.37 -2.43
N THR A 105 -18.01 -9.07 -2.28
CA THR A 105 -17.92 -8.43 -0.96
C THR A 105 -19.25 -8.53 -0.21
N VAL A 106 -20.37 -8.21 -0.87
CA VAL A 106 -21.70 -8.27 -0.25
C VAL A 106 -22.06 -9.70 0.14
N ILE A 107 -21.84 -10.67 -0.75
CA ILE A 107 -22.08 -12.09 -0.48
C ILE A 107 -21.17 -12.54 0.68
N SER A 108 -19.89 -12.19 0.68
CA SER A 108 -18.96 -12.55 1.75
C SER A 108 -19.40 -12.05 3.13
N GLU A 109 -19.95 -10.83 3.21
CA GLU A 109 -20.31 -10.19 4.47
C GLU A 109 -21.69 -10.60 4.98
N LYS A 110 -22.65 -10.78 4.06
CA LYS A 110 -24.07 -10.89 4.40
C LYS A 110 -24.66 -12.26 4.08
N PHE A 111 -24.08 -13.02 3.15
CA PHE A 111 -24.56 -14.37 2.87
C PHE A 111 -23.98 -15.36 3.87
N TYR A 112 -24.85 -15.93 4.70
CA TYR A 112 -24.48 -17.00 5.61
C TYR A 112 -25.47 -18.16 5.54
N GLY A 113 -24.93 -19.35 5.35
CA GLY A 113 -25.65 -20.60 5.38
C GLY A 113 -26.43 -20.94 4.11
N LEU A 114 -26.28 -22.17 3.65
CA LEU A 114 -26.89 -22.74 2.46
C LEU A 114 -27.60 -24.04 2.84
N LYS A 115 -28.82 -24.28 2.38
CA LYS A 115 -29.42 -25.60 2.51
C LYS A 115 -28.85 -26.55 1.49
N LYS A 116 -28.64 -27.81 1.87
CA LYS A 116 -28.16 -28.83 0.93
C LYS A 116 -29.14 -29.04 -0.24
N ALA A 117 -30.44 -28.97 0.03
CA ALA A 117 -31.48 -29.06 -0.99
C ALA A 117 -31.41 -27.92 -2.01
N ASP A 118 -30.95 -26.72 -1.61
CA ASP A 118 -30.79 -25.60 -2.53
C ASP A 118 -29.64 -25.86 -3.51
N LEU A 119 -28.54 -26.47 -3.07
CA LEU A 119 -27.45 -26.87 -3.96
C LEU A 119 -27.91 -27.94 -4.95
N GLU A 120 -28.74 -28.90 -4.53
CA GLU A 120 -29.28 -29.94 -5.40
C GLU A 120 -30.27 -29.40 -6.43
N ARG A 121 -30.99 -28.32 -6.08
CA ARG A 121 -31.98 -27.68 -6.96
C ARG A 121 -31.36 -26.70 -7.95
N TRP A 122 -30.41 -25.89 -7.49
CA TRP A 122 -29.88 -24.75 -8.25
C TRP A 122 -28.44 -24.94 -8.74
N GLY A 123 -27.68 -25.86 -8.16
CA GLY A 123 -26.29 -26.12 -8.53
C GLY A 123 -26.06 -27.54 -9.03
N ASP A 124 -24.80 -27.99 -8.95
CA ASP A 124 -24.40 -29.35 -9.28
C ASP A 124 -24.00 -30.12 -8.02
N LYS A 125 -24.59 -31.31 -7.85
CA LYS A 125 -24.28 -32.26 -6.78
C LYS A 125 -22.81 -32.69 -6.71
N ASN A 126 -22.06 -32.55 -7.81
CA ASN A 126 -20.65 -32.90 -7.90
C ASN A 126 -19.72 -31.77 -7.41
N TRP A 127 -20.24 -30.59 -7.11
CA TRP A 127 -19.41 -29.49 -6.62
C TRP A 127 -18.89 -29.77 -5.21
N ASN A 128 -17.58 -29.59 -5.06
CA ASN A 128 -16.91 -29.73 -3.77
C ASN A 128 -17.00 -28.44 -2.96
N ILE A 129 -18.17 -28.20 -2.35
CA ILE A 129 -18.41 -27.04 -1.50
C ILE A 129 -18.04 -27.35 -0.04
N SER A 130 -17.43 -26.37 0.62
CA SER A 130 -17.08 -26.48 2.04
C SER A 130 -18.29 -26.80 2.90
N LYS A 131 -18.16 -27.82 3.76
CA LYS A 131 -19.22 -28.20 4.72
C LYS A 131 -19.68 -27.05 5.62
N LYS A 132 -18.80 -26.07 5.86
CA LYS A 132 -19.08 -24.89 6.69
C LYS A 132 -20.14 -23.96 6.10
N TRP A 133 -20.47 -24.09 4.82
CA TRP A 133 -21.57 -23.34 4.22
C TRP A 133 -22.92 -23.94 4.56
N PHE A 134 -23.03 -25.22 4.93
CA PHE A 134 -24.34 -25.86 5.07
C PHE A 134 -24.91 -25.77 6.48
N PHE A 135 -26.17 -25.35 6.58
CA PHE A 135 -26.94 -25.29 7.83
C PHE A 135 -28.37 -25.80 7.58
N GLU A 136 -28.88 -26.64 8.49
CA GLU A 136 -30.21 -27.24 8.35
C GLU A 136 -31.33 -26.18 8.40
N ASP A 137 -31.19 -25.21 9.31
CA ASP A 137 -32.16 -24.14 9.53
C ASP A 137 -31.95 -22.91 8.63
N ALA A 138 -31.09 -23.00 7.60
CA ALA A 138 -30.87 -21.88 6.69
C ALA A 138 -32.15 -21.51 5.92
N ILE A 139 -32.39 -20.21 5.71
CA ILE A 139 -33.44 -19.75 4.79
C ILE A 139 -33.09 -20.18 3.36
N ALA A 140 -34.10 -20.42 2.53
CA ALA A 140 -33.94 -20.80 1.13
C ALA A 140 -33.12 -19.74 0.35
N ILE A 141 -32.28 -20.21 -0.58
CA ILE A 141 -31.33 -19.35 -1.31
C ILE A 141 -32.01 -18.23 -2.11
N ASP A 142 -33.17 -18.51 -2.72
CA ASP A 142 -33.95 -17.54 -3.52
C ASP A 142 -34.38 -16.32 -2.68
N VAL A 143 -34.97 -16.57 -1.51
CA VAL A 143 -35.38 -15.51 -0.57
C VAL A 143 -34.18 -14.70 -0.08
N LYS A 144 -33.03 -15.35 0.17
CA LYS A 144 -31.81 -14.64 0.60
C LYS A 144 -31.24 -13.76 -0.50
N VAL A 145 -31.18 -14.27 -1.73
CA VAL A 145 -30.64 -13.56 -2.89
C VAL A 145 -31.48 -12.32 -3.21
N GLU A 146 -32.80 -12.44 -3.14
CA GLU A 146 -33.73 -11.31 -3.29
C GLU A 146 -33.48 -10.25 -2.21
N ALA A 147 -33.45 -10.64 -0.92
CA ALA A 147 -33.18 -9.73 0.18
C ALA A 147 -31.80 -9.04 0.07
N LEU A 148 -30.75 -9.77 -0.34
CA LEU A 148 -29.42 -9.22 -0.55
C LEU A 148 -29.43 -8.16 -1.65
N SER A 149 -30.09 -8.45 -2.77
CA SER A 149 -30.17 -7.53 -3.91
C SER A 149 -30.87 -6.23 -3.55
N GLU A 150 -31.99 -6.33 -2.81
CA GLU A 150 -32.73 -5.17 -2.32
C GLU A 150 -31.90 -4.33 -1.35
N GLU A 151 -31.21 -4.97 -0.41
CA GLU A 151 -30.45 -4.27 0.63
C GLU A 151 -29.21 -3.57 0.10
N CYS A 152 -28.50 -4.16 -0.87
CA CYS A 152 -27.28 -3.57 -1.43
C CYS A 152 -27.50 -2.71 -2.67
N GLY A 153 -28.73 -2.67 -3.22
CA GLY A 153 -29.05 -1.94 -4.44
C GLY A 153 -28.30 -2.43 -5.68
N MET A 154 -27.84 -3.68 -5.67
CA MET A 154 -27.15 -4.34 -6.79
C MET A 154 -27.88 -5.64 -7.11
N GLU A 155 -28.04 -5.96 -8.39
CA GLU A 155 -28.64 -7.22 -8.81
C GLU A 155 -27.68 -8.37 -8.49
N ILE A 156 -28.02 -9.19 -7.50
CA ILE A 156 -27.33 -10.42 -7.14
C ILE A 156 -28.22 -11.58 -7.58
N GLY A 157 -27.67 -12.47 -8.41
CA GLY A 157 -28.33 -13.68 -8.85
C GLY A 157 -27.99 -14.89 -7.98
N ILE A 158 -28.77 -15.96 -8.13
CA ILE A 158 -28.48 -17.25 -7.51
C ILE A 158 -27.13 -17.78 -8.01
N ASP A 159 -26.85 -17.64 -9.30
CA ASP A 159 -25.60 -18.08 -9.91
C ASP A 159 -24.38 -17.36 -9.31
N ASP A 160 -24.47 -16.05 -9.05
CA ASP A 160 -23.39 -15.27 -8.39
C ASP A 160 -23.06 -15.87 -7.01
N VAL A 161 -24.09 -16.21 -6.22
CA VAL A 161 -23.93 -16.81 -4.89
C VAL A 161 -23.34 -18.22 -4.99
N LEU A 162 -23.82 -19.02 -5.94
CA LEU A 162 -23.34 -20.38 -6.13
C LEU A 162 -21.88 -20.43 -6.60
N GLU A 163 -21.49 -19.56 -7.53
CA GLU A 163 -20.10 -19.40 -7.95
C GLU A 163 -19.21 -18.94 -6.78
N PHE A 164 -19.70 -18.00 -5.96
CA PHE A 164 -18.98 -17.54 -4.78
C PHE A 164 -18.76 -18.65 -3.75
N VAL A 165 -19.82 -19.38 -3.38
CA VAL A 165 -19.77 -20.47 -2.39
C VAL A 165 -18.89 -21.64 -2.86
N LYS A 166 -18.83 -21.86 -4.18
CA LYS A 166 -17.92 -22.83 -4.81
C LYS A 166 -16.45 -22.38 -4.72
N SER A 167 -16.21 -21.07 -4.80
CA SER A 167 -14.87 -20.50 -4.90
C SER A 167 -14.22 -20.21 -3.54
N TYR A 168 -15.02 -19.89 -2.52
CA TYR A 168 -14.53 -19.44 -1.22
C TYR A 168 -15.17 -20.21 -0.06
N LYS A 169 -14.42 -20.42 1.03
CA LYS A 169 -15.04 -20.86 2.30
C LYS A 169 -15.56 -19.65 3.08
N PRO A 170 -16.49 -19.83 4.04
CA PRO A 170 -16.99 -18.72 4.84
C PRO A 170 -15.85 -17.95 5.51
N GLY A 171 -15.82 -16.63 5.31
CA GLY A 171 -14.82 -15.72 5.87
C GLY A 171 -13.42 -15.81 5.25
N GLU A 172 -13.21 -16.60 4.19
CA GLU A 172 -11.90 -16.70 3.51
C GLU A 172 -11.77 -15.77 2.30
N TYR A 173 -12.85 -15.15 1.83
CA TYR A 173 -12.78 -14.19 0.73
C TYR A 173 -11.97 -12.96 1.14
N LYS A 174 -11.03 -12.57 0.29
CA LYS A 174 -10.31 -11.30 0.38
C LYS A 174 -10.55 -10.53 -0.91
N ASN A 175 -10.93 -9.27 -0.80
CA ASN A 175 -11.08 -8.44 -1.98
C ASN A 175 -9.72 -8.26 -2.71
N PRO A 176 -9.73 -8.05 -4.04
CA PRO A 176 -8.48 -7.95 -4.82
C PRO A 176 -7.55 -6.82 -4.36
N ARG A 177 -8.09 -5.70 -3.85
CA ARG A 177 -7.30 -4.56 -3.38
C ARG A 177 -6.56 -4.90 -2.09
N LEU A 178 -7.18 -5.66 -1.19
CA LEU A 178 -6.54 -6.18 0.01
C LEU A 178 -5.42 -7.17 -0.34
N VAL A 179 -5.63 -8.05 -1.33
CA VAL A 179 -4.60 -8.96 -1.81
C VAL A 179 -3.40 -8.20 -2.39
N LEU A 180 -3.64 -7.15 -3.19
CA LEU A 180 -2.58 -6.28 -3.70
C LEU A 180 -1.85 -5.55 -2.57
N LYS A 181 -2.58 -5.05 -1.56
CA LYS A 181 -1.98 -4.41 -0.40
C LYS A 181 -1.04 -5.37 0.34
N GLU A 182 -1.45 -6.61 0.57
CA GLU A 182 -0.62 -7.65 1.20
C GLU A 182 0.67 -7.90 0.38
N ARG A 183 0.59 -7.92 -0.95
CA ARG A 183 1.77 -8.03 -1.82
C ARG A 183 2.72 -6.83 -1.68
N VAL A 184 2.19 -5.61 -1.56
CA VAL A 184 2.99 -4.41 -1.29
C VAL A 184 3.69 -4.52 0.07
N GLU A 185 3.03 -5.05 1.10
CA GLU A 185 3.62 -5.27 2.42
C GLU A 185 4.80 -6.26 2.36
N GLU A 186 4.63 -7.36 1.63
CA GLU A 186 5.66 -8.37 1.41
C GLU A 186 6.85 -7.78 0.64
N LYS A 187 6.59 -7.06 -0.45
CA LYS A 187 7.64 -6.40 -1.23
C LYS A 187 8.37 -5.34 -0.42
N PHE A 188 7.66 -4.53 0.36
CA PHE A 188 8.27 -3.57 1.26
C PHE A 188 9.21 -4.28 2.24
N LYS A 189 8.75 -5.36 2.87
CA LYS A 189 9.57 -6.15 3.79
C LYS A 189 10.80 -6.75 3.13
N GLU A 190 10.72 -7.19 1.88
CA GLU A 190 11.88 -7.64 1.09
C GLU A 190 12.87 -6.47 0.87
N VAL A 191 12.36 -5.33 0.41
CA VAL A 191 13.15 -4.13 0.06
C VAL A 191 13.78 -3.48 1.29
N VAL A 192 13.13 -3.47 2.45
CA VAL A 192 13.60 -2.76 3.65
C VAL A 192 13.94 -3.66 4.85
N GLY A 193 13.58 -4.94 4.84
CA GLY A 193 13.86 -5.87 5.93
C GLY A 193 12.92 -5.80 7.14
N PHE A 194 11.87 -4.98 7.12
CA PHE A 194 10.85 -4.93 8.17
C PHE A 194 9.44 -4.69 7.59
N GLN A 195 8.41 -5.06 8.35
CA GLN A 195 7.02 -4.90 7.90
C GLN A 195 6.57 -3.45 8.01
N ILE A 196 5.93 -2.92 6.96
CA ILE A 196 5.34 -1.58 6.96
C ILE A 196 4.19 -1.52 7.97
N LYS A 197 4.05 -0.36 8.62
CA LYS A 197 2.96 -0.05 9.57
C LYS A 197 2.38 1.31 9.22
N ASP A 198 1.12 1.53 9.59
CA ASP A 198 0.39 2.78 9.32
C ASP A 198 1.18 4.05 9.62
N TYR A 199 1.62 4.18 10.87
CA TYR A 199 2.37 5.36 11.32
C TYR A 199 3.66 5.58 10.53
N TYR A 200 4.28 4.49 10.06
CA TYR A 200 5.53 4.56 9.35
C TYR A 200 5.34 4.89 7.87
N ALA A 201 4.31 4.32 7.23
CA ALA A 201 3.91 4.70 5.88
C ALA A 201 3.59 6.20 5.82
N GLU A 202 2.80 6.71 6.77
CA GLU A 202 2.51 8.14 6.87
C GLU A 202 3.77 8.99 7.09
N HIS A 203 4.67 8.54 7.96
CA HIS A 203 5.92 9.24 8.22
C HIS A 203 6.80 9.33 6.97
N LEU A 204 6.97 8.22 6.25
CA LEU A 204 7.73 8.17 5.00
C LEU A 204 7.14 9.10 3.95
N ILE A 205 5.83 9.02 3.72
CA ILE A 205 5.13 9.85 2.73
C ILE A 205 5.28 11.33 3.10
N LYS A 206 5.00 11.70 4.35
CA LYS A 206 5.13 13.09 4.81
C LYS A 206 6.56 13.60 4.66
N SER A 207 7.56 12.80 5.06
CA SER A 207 8.96 13.20 4.97
C SER A 207 9.42 13.41 3.53
N CYS A 208 8.88 12.67 2.58
CA CYS A 208 9.21 12.78 1.16
C CYS A 208 8.42 13.88 0.43
N GLU A 209 7.14 14.09 0.78
CA GLU A 209 6.24 15.02 0.06
C GLU A 209 6.24 16.45 0.61
N PHE A 210 6.46 16.64 1.92
CA PHE A 210 6.57 18.00 2.49
C PHE A 210 7.88 18.70 2.09
N VAL A 211 8.80 17.99 1.44
CA VAL A 211 10.01 18.55 0.82
C VAL A 211 9.73 18.83 -0.67
N LYS A 212 8.65 19.57 -0.98
CA LYS A 212 8.59 20.34 -2.23
C LYS A 212 9.53 21.54 -2.10
N VAL A 213 10.83 21.29 -2.21
CA VAL A 213 11.80 22.34 -2.50
C VAL A 213 11.62 22.67 -3.98
N SER A 214 11.39 23.94 -4.29
CA SER A 214 11.35 24.43 -5.66
C SER A 214 12.53 23.87 -6.44
N THR A 215 12.27 23.37 -7.65
CA THR A 215 13.27 22.84 -8.60
C THR A 215 14.41 23.82 -8.94
N ASP A 216 14.34 25.07 -8.47
CA ASP A 216 15.37 26.09 -8.61
C ASP A 216 16.55 25.96 -7.61
N GLN A 217 16.57 24.93 -6.74
CA GLN A 217 17.55 24.83 -5.64
C GLN A 217 18.28 23.49 -5.50
N TYR A 218 18.58 22.78 -6.60
CA TYR A 218 19.57 21.70 -6.55
C TYR A 218 20.56 21.75 -7.71
N PRO A 219 21.80 22.19 -7.44
CA PRO A 219 22.98 21.50 -7.88
C PRO A 219 23.56 20.70 -6.70
N PHE A 220 23.75 19.39 -6.95
CA PHE A 220 24.45 18.37 -6.16
C PHE A 220 23.65 17.70 -5.02
#